data_AF-A0A6S6PKB1-F1
#
_entry.id   AF-A0A6S6PKB1-F1
#
_cell.length_a   1.000
_cell.length_b   1.000
_cell.length_c   1.000
_cell.angle_alpha   90.00
_cell.angle_beta   90.00
_cell.angle_gamma   90.00
#
_symmetry.space_group_name_H-M   'P 1'
#
loop_
_entity.id
_entity.type
_entity.pdbx_description
1 polymer ?
#
loop_
_entity_poly.entity_id
_entity_poly.type
_entity_poly.pdbx_seq_one_letter_code
_entity_poly.pdbx_strand_id
1 'polypeptide(L)'
;MIGKFVMIIRRIGPSLTLASLMLVSLTACSGPTKEQRRQLDSLVGKTEVDVVRTFGVPTRTFMANNHLFLAYIDNQTQYYPGSMGWGWGWGGPGWGGGWGGWGGMGGWGGMGGWGWGMDGGFPPSYYNSVCQTTFELSDGLVRGWTMRGDGC
;
A
#
# COMPACT_ATOMS: atom_id res chain seq x y z
N MET A 1 -60.52 2.49 4.31
CA MET A 1 -59.35 1.58 4.34
C MET A 1 -58.11 2.29 3.74
N ILE A 2 -57.60 3.35 4.38
CA ILE A 2 -56.48 4.16 3.84
C ILE A 2 -55.36 4.38 4.89
N GLY A 3 -55.69 4.29 6.20
CA GLY A 3 -54.74 4.60 7.27
C GLY A 3 -53.66 3.55 7.59
N LYS A 4 -53.77 2.30 7.11
CA LYS A 4 -52.80 1.23 7.42
C LYS A 4 -51.53 1.27 6.54
N PHE A 5 -51.61 1.86 5.34
CA PHE A 5 -50.47 1.95 4.42
C PHE A 5 -49.45 3.03 4.82
N VAL A 6 -49.89 4.12 5.45
CA VAL A 6 -49.01 5.25 5.84
C VAL A 6 -48.08 4.88 6.99
N MET A 7 -48.46 3.94 7.86
CA MET A 7 -47.71 3.61 9.08
C MET A 7 -46.52 2.66 8.83
N ILE A 8 -46.55 1.84 7.77
CA ILE A 8 -45.46 0.90 7.42
C ILE A 8 -44.26 1.63 6.80
N ILE A 9 -44.50 2.71 6.06
CA ILE A 9 -43.44 3.49 5.39
C ILE A 9 -42.59 4.27 6.40
N ARG A 10 -43.12 4.61 7.58
CA ARG A 10 -42.40 5.40 8.60
C ARG A 10 -41.45 4.60 9.50
N ARG A 11 -41.52 3.27 9.54
CA ARG A 11 -40.71 2.43 10.45
C ARG A 11 -39.47 1.81 9.84
N ILE A 12 -39.32 1.87 8.51
CA ILE A 12 -38.22 1.25 7.77
C ILE A 12 -37.11 2.28 7.44
N GLY A 13 -37.34 3.56 7.75
CA GLY A 13 -36.48 4.69 7.38
C GLY A 13 -35.06 4.74 7.99
N PRO A 14 -34.79 4.36 9.26
CA PRO A 14 -33.47 4.58 9.84
C PRO A 14 -32.50 3.40 9.63
N SER A 15 -33.01 2.20 9.33
CA SER A 15 -32.19 0.99 9.25
C SER A 15 -31.57 0.75 7.87
N LEU A 16 -32.22 1.22 6.79
CA LEU A 16 -31.69 1.07 5.43
C LEU A 16 -30.60 2.11 5.09
N THR A 17 -30.56 3.24 5.78
CA THR A 17 -29.54 4.29 5.56
C THR A 17 -28.18 3.92 6.17
N LEU A 18 -28.16 3.18 7.30
CA LEU A 18 -26.91 2.73 7.92
C LEU A 18 -26.18 1.66 7.09
N ALA A 19 -26.90 0.74 6.44
CA ALA A 19 -26.29 -0.32 5.63
C ALA A 19 -25.64 0.23 4.35
N SER A 20 -26.19 1.30 3.77
CA SER A 20 -25.65 1.93 2.56
C SER A 20 -24.35 2.72 2.83
N LEU A 21 -24.16 3.22 4.05
CA LEU A 21 -22.97 3.98 4.44
C LEU A 21 -21.72 3.08 4.62
N MET A 22 -21.90 1.78 4.86
CA MET A 22 -20.81 0.83 5.10
C MET A 22 -20.22 0.23 3.80
N LEU A 23 -20.92 0.32 2.67
CA LEU A 23 -20.46 -0.24 1.39
C LEU A 23 -19.59 0.72 0.54
N VAL A 24 -19.46 2.00 0.91
CA VAL A 24 -18.76 3.01 0.08
C VAL A 24 -17.28 3.15 0.42
N SER A 25 -16.77 2.46 1.44
CA SER A 25 -15.41 2.68 1.98
C SER A 25 -14.26 1.97 1.23
N LEU A 26 -14.51 1.21 0.16
CA LEU A 26 -13.44 0.43 -0.51
C LEU A 26 -12.86 1.03 -1.80
N THR A 27 -13.13 2.30 -2.13
CA THR A 27 -12.54 2.94 -3.32
C THR A 27 -11.38 3.87 -3.00
N ALA A 28 -10.40 3.39 -2.21
CA ALA A 28 -9.09 4.05 -2.14
C ALA A 28 -8.19 3.47 -3.24
N CYS A 29 -8.39 3.90 -4.49
CA CYS A 29 -7.35 3.70 -5.50
C CYS A 29 -6.19 4.64 -5.15
N SER A 30 -5.02 4.07 -4.83
CA SER A 30 -3.78 4.81 -4.82
C SER A 30 -3.51 5.31 -6.24
N GLY A 31 -3.22 6.59 -6.37
CA GLY A 31 -3.12 7.26 -7.65
C GLY A 31 -2.28 8.52 -7.51
N PRO A 32 -1.88 9.12 -8.65
CA PRO A 32 -0.90 10.20 -8.66
C PRO A 32 -1.35 11.38 -7.80
N THR A 33 -0.39 11.97 -7.09
CA THR A 33 -0.62 13.22 -6.37
C THR A 33 -1.05 14.33 -7.35
N LYS A 34 -1.76 15.34 -6.85
CA LYS A 34 -2.24 16.46 -7.70
C LYS A 34 -1.11 17.16 -8.46
N GLU A 35 0.07 17.26 -7.84
CA GLU A 35 1.22 17.91 -8.44
C GLU A 35 1.87 17.04 -9.52
N GLN A 36 2.11 15.75 -9.23
CA GLN A 36 2.60 14.80 -10.24
C GLN A 36 1.67 14.74 -11.44
N ARG A 37 0.36 14.72 -11.19
CA ARG A 37 -0.64 14.72 -12.26
C ARG A 37 -0.48 15.95 -13.17
N ARG A 38 -0.31 17.15 -12.59
CA ARG A 38 -0.07 18.38 -13.36
C ARG A 38 1.23 18.31 -14.17
N GLN A 39 2.30 17.76 -13.60
CA GLN A 39 3.56 17.58 -14.31
C GLN A 39 3.40 16.65 -15.52
N LEU A 40 2.72 15.52 -15.35
CA LEU A 40 2.44 14.58 -16.43
C LEU A 40 1.50 15.17 -17.49
N ASP A 41 0.45 15.88 -17.05
CA ASP A 41 -0.48 16.58 -17.94
C ASP A 41 0.23 17.66 -18.77
N SER A 42 1.27 18.31 -18.23
CA SER A 42 2.05 19.32 -18.97
C SER A 42 2.86 18.77 -20.14
N LEU A 43 3.04 17.45 -20.19
CA LEU A 43 3.78 16.76 -21.26
C LEU A 43 2.88 16.33 -22.41
N VAL A 44 1.56 16.39 -22.24
CA VAL A 44 0.63 16.11 -23.33
C VAL A 44 0.86 17.14 -24.44
N GLY A 45 1.03 16.65 -25.67
CA GLY A 45 1.40 17.46 -26.83
C GLY A 45 2.88 17.79 -26.95
N LYS A 46 3.74 17.35 -26.02
CA LYS A 46 5.20 17.47 -26.15
C LYS A 46 5.78 16.34 -27.01
N THR A 47 7.01 16.53 -27.45
CA THR A 47 7.72 15.54 -28.27
C THR A 47 8.31 14.41 -27.41
N GLU A 48 8.62 13.28 -28.03
CA GLU A 48 9.43 12.22 -27.40
C GLU A 48 10.71 12.76 -26.75
N VAL A 49 11.41 13.65 -27.46
CA VAL A 49 12.66 14.24 -26.96
C VAL A 49 12.43 15.04 -25.67
N ASP A 50 11.31 15.75 -25.54
CA ASP A 50 10.99 16.49 -24.32
C ASP A 50 10.70 15.56 -23.15
N VAL A 51 10.01 14.44 -23.40
CA VAL A 51 9.78 13.40 -22.38
C VAL A 51 11.11 12.81 -21.93
N VAL A 52 11.99 12.46 -22.87
CA VAL A 52 13.31 11.88 -22.56
C VAL A 52 14.22 12.86 -21.83
N ARG A 53 14.15 14.16 -22.15
CA ARG A 53 14.87 15.21 -21.41
C ARG A 53 14.38 15.37 -19.97
N THR A 54 13.11 15.06 -19.71
CA THR A 54 12.49 15.26 -18.40
C THR A 54 12.61 14.02 -17.51
N PHE A 55 12.39 12.82 -18.06
CA PHE A 55 12.36 11.54 -17.33
C PHE A 55 13.58 10.65 -17.59
N GLY A 56 14.44 11.01 -18.54
CA GLY A 56 15.54 10.16 -18.99
C GLY A 56 15.09 9.14 -20.04
N VAL A 57 15.92 8.11 -20.26
CA VAL A 57 15.64 7.05 -21.23
C VAL A 57 14.58 6.09 -20.65
N PRO A 58 13.56 5.68 -21.42
CA PRO A 58 12.54 4.75 -20.95
C PRO A 58 13.11 3.40 -20.55
N THR A 59 12.54 2.78 -19.51
CA THR A 59 12.89 1.41 -19.11
C THR A 59 12.49 0.40 -20.18
N ARG A 60 11.33 0.62 -20.82
CA ARG A 60 10.83 -0.23 -21.90
C ARG A 60 10.09 0.61 -22.93
N THR A 61 10.18 0.19 -24.18
CA THR A 61 9.43 0.78 -25.29
C THR A 61 8.58 -0.30 -25.95
N PHE A 62 7.39 0.07 -26.39
CA PHE A 62 6.50 -0.84 -27.14
C PHE A 62 5.81 -0.08 -28.28
N MET A 63 5.66 -0.71 -29.44
CA MET A 63 5.01 -0.11 -30.61
C MET A 63 3.78 -0.92 -30.98
N ALA A 64 2.63 -0.27 -31.10
CA ALA A 64 1.40 -0.89 -31.56
C ALA A 64 0.55 0.10 -32.36
N ASN A 65 0.04 -0.32 -33.52
CA ASN A 65 -0.84 0.48 -34.37
C ASN A 65 -0.31 1.89 -34.71
N ASN A 66 1.01 2.03 -34.89
CA ASN A 66 1.67 3.32 -35.11
C ASN A 66 1.67 4.28 -33.90
N HIS A 67 1.37 3.75 -32.71
CA HIS A 67 1.58 4.39 -31.41
C HIS A 67 2.85 3.83 -30.75
N LEU A 68 3.68 4.72 -30.24
CA LEU A 68 4.86 4.40 -29.44
C LEU A 68 4.53 4.57 -27.96
N PHE A 69 4.80 3.56 -27.16
CA PHE A 69 4.61 3.57 -25.72
C PHE A 69 5.97 3.60 -25.03
N LEU A 70 6.20 4.64 -24.22
CA LEU A 70 7.40 4.79 -23.40
C LEU A 70 7.04 4.47 -21.95
N ALA A 71 7.58 3.39 -21.39
CA ALA A 71 7.31 2.95 -20.03
C ALA A 71 8.51 3.22 -19.11
N TYR A 72 8.24 3.93 -18.03
CA TYR A 72 9.16 4.23 -16.93
C TYR A 72 8.69 3.46 -15.71
N ILE A 73 9.54 2.58 -15.19
CA ILE A 73 9.21 1.72 -14.04
C ILE A 73 10.08 2.14 -12.87
N ASP A 74 9.45 2.60 -11.80
CA ASP A 74 10.07 2.85 -10.51
C ASP A 74 9.76 1.69 -9.55
N ASN A 75 10.77 1.23 -8.82
CA ASN A 75 10.64 0.15 -7.85
C ASN A 75 11.26 0.61 -6.53
N GLN A 76 10.43 0.71 -5.50
CA GLN A 76 10.82 1.12 -4.15
C GLN A 76 10.75 -0.07 -3.21
N THR A 77 11.82 -0.33 -2.46
CA THR A 77 11.84 -1.35 -1.41
C THR A 77 11.90 -0.68 -0.05
N GLN A 78 10.85 -0.81 0.75
CA GLN A 78 10.82 -0.32 2.13
C GLN A 78 11.13 -1.45 3.11
N TYR A 79 12.05 -1.16 4.02
CA TYR A 79 12.40 -2.03 5.13
C TYR A 79 11.71 -1.56 6.41
N TYR A 80 10.92 -2.42 7.01
CA TYR A 80 10.35 -2.20 8.33
C TYR A 80 11.15 -2.98 9.35
N PRO A 81 11.92 -2.30 10.21
CA PRO A 81 12.60 -2.97 11.31
C PRO A 81 11.53 -3.57 12.22
N GLY A 82 11.65 -4.86 12.48
CA GLY A 82 10.81 -5.55 13.45
C GLY A 82 10.97 -4.92 14.83
N SER A 83 9.93 -4.99 15.64
CA SER A 83 9.99 -4.54 17.03
C SER A 83 10.10 -5.73 17.96
N MET A 84 10.92 -5.61 19.00
CA MET A 84 10.89 -6.53 20.13
C MET A 84 9.91 -5.96 21.16
N GLY A 85 8.85 -6.71 21.43
CA GLY A 85 7.81 -6.37 22.38
C GLY A 85 8.07 -6.97 23.75
N TRP A 86 7.81 -6.17 24.78
CA TRP A 86 7.77 -6.65 26.17
C TRP A 86 6.40 -7.31 26.42
N GLY A 87 6.41 -8.59 26.79
CA GLY A 87 5.21 -9.39 27.05
C GLY A 87 5.21 -10.00 28.44
N TRP A 88 4.02 -10.24 28.99
CA TRP A 88 3.83 -11.08 30.17
C TRP A 88 3.49 -12.49 29.69
N GLY A 89 4.40 -13.44 29.90
CA GLY A 89 4.28 -14.80 29.38
C GLY A 89 4.53 -15.85 30.46
N TRP A 90 3.92 -17.02 30.31
CA TRP A 90 4.32 -18.22 31.06
C TRP A 90 5.54 -18.81 30.35
N GLY A 91 6.71 -18.78 30.99
CA GLY A 91 7.95 -19.31 30.41
C GLY A 91 7.80 -20.79 30.09
N GLY A 92 7.54 -21.11 28.82
CA GLY A 92 7.58 -22.48 28.31
C GLY A 92 9.02 -23.00 28.26
N PRO A 93 9.25 -24.35 28.28
CA PRO A 93 10.58 -24.91 28.26
C PRO A 93 11.31 -24.55 26.95
N GLY A 94 12.15 -23.50 27.01
CA GLY A 94 12.84 -22.98 25.85
C GLY A 94 13.99 -23.88 25.41
N TRP A 95 13.89 -24.43 24.20
CA TRP A 95 15.04 -24.88 23.41
C TRP A 95 15.67 -23.63 22.77
N GLY A 96 16.56 -22.96 23.49
CA GLY A 96 17.14 -21.70 23.03
C GLY A 96 18.35 -21.31 23.86
N GLY A 97 19.45 -22.05 23.74
CA GLY A 97 20.76 -21.60 24.21
C GLY A 97 21.23 -20.41 23.37
N GLY A 98 20.81 -19.20 23.74
CA GLY A 98 21.26 -17.94 23.14
C GLY A 98 22.45 -17.37 23.90
N TRP A 99 23.57 -17.24 23.20
CA TRP A 99 24.77 -16.54 23.65
C TRP A 99 24.46 -15.07 23.96
N GLY A 100 24.76 -14.62 25.18
CA GLY A 100 24.65 -13.21 25.57
C GLY A 100 24.43 -13.05 27.06
N GLY A 101 25.52 -13.10 27.82
CA GLY A 101 25.52 -12.80 29.25
C GLY A 101 25.11 -11.36 29.57
N TRP A 102 24.88 -11.16 30.87
CA TRP A 102 24.49 -9.93 31.59
C TRP A 102 22.98 -9.71 31.72
N GLY A 103 22.41 -10.39 32.71
CA GLY A 103 21.02 -10.19 33.15
C GLY A 103 20.46 -11.29 34.06
N GLY A 104 21.16 -12.42 34.20
CA GLY A 104 20.81 -13.51 35.09
C GLY A 104 21.02 -13.18 36.57
N MET A 105 20.19 -12.29 37.11
CA MET A 105 20.04 -12.11 38.55
C MET A 105 18.55 -12.11 38.90
N GLY A 106 17.97 -13.30 38.91
CA GLY A 106 16.61 -13.51 39.41
C GLY A 106 15.95 -14.74 38.82
N GLY A 107 15.95 -15.85 39.57
CA GLY A 107 15.06 -16.96 39.31
C GLY A 107 15.74 -18.32 39.43
N TRP A 108 15.63 -18.90 40.62
CA TRP A 108 15.91 -20.30 40.89
C TRP A 108 15.15 -21.22 39.93
N GLY A 109 15.83 -22.22 39.40
CA GLY A 109 15.23 -23.49 39.00
C GLY A 109 14.36 -23.44 37.75
N GLY A 110 14.66 -24.32 36.80
CA GLY A 110 13.71 -24.64 35.75
C GLY A 110 12.40 -25.15 36.37
N MET A 111 11.33 -24.39 36.19
CA MET A 111 9.92 -24.81 36.07
C MET A 111 9.08 -23.54 35.95
N GLY A 112 8.14 -23.54 34.99
CA GLY A 112 7.44 -22.36 34.49
C GLY A 112 6.99 -21.38 35.58
N GLY A 113 7.54 -20.17 35.51
CA GLY A 113 7.16 -19.01 36.30
C GLY A 113 6.70 -17.88 35.38
N TRP A 114 5.76 -17.08 35.86
CA TRP A 114 5.35 -15.87 35.17
C TRP A 114 6.47 -14.85 35.24
N GLY A 115 6.98 -14.42 34.08
CA GLY A 115 8.09 -13.50 33.96
C GLY A 115 7.78 -12.39 32.96
N TRP A 116 8.45 -11.26 33.14
CA TRP A 116 8.55 -10.23 32.11
C TRP A 116 9.67 -10.66 31.15
N GLY A 117 9.30 -11.06 29.93
CA GLY A 117 10.23 -11.51 28.90
C GLY A 117 10.05 -10.75 27.60
N MET A 118 11.05 -10.82 26.73
CA MET A 118 10.94 -10.34 25.35
C MET A 118 10.23 -11.40 24.49
N ASP A 119 8.97 -11.67 24.82
CA ASP A 119 8.16 -12.72 24.17
C ASP A 119 7.13 -12.14 23.17
N GLY A 120 7.21 -10.85 22.86
CA GLY A 120 6.35 -10.17 21.88
C GLY A 120 7.14 -9.48 20.79
N GLY A 121 6.45 -9.02 19.73
CA GLY A 121 7.08 -8.28 18.62
C GLY A 121 6.48 -8.62 17.26
N PHE A 122 6.70 -7.75 16.26
CA PHE A 122 6.43 -8.09 14.86
C PHE A 122 7.78 -8.29 14.14
N PRO A 123 7.94 -9.36 13.34
CA PRO A 123 9.19 -9.60 12.63
C PRO A 123 9.50 -8.48 11.63
N PRO A 124 10.78 -8.25 11.31
CA PRO A 124 11.15 -7.32 10.25
C PRO A 124 10.56 -7.79 8.91
N SER A 125 10.13 -6.84 8.09
CA SER A 125 9.52 -7.13 6.79
C SER A 125 10.04 -6.18 5.72
N TYR A 126 10.05 -6.69 4.49
CA TYR A 126 10.36 -5.92 3.29
C TYR A 126 9.10 -5.81 2.46
N TYR A 127 8.76 -4.60 2.06
CA TYR A 127 7.68 -4.33 1.12
C TYR A 127 8.26 -3.72 -0.14
N ASN A 128 7.95 -4.32 -1.28
CA ASN A 128 8.35 -3.82 -2.59
C ASN A 128 7.12 -3.23 -3.26
N SER A 129 7.18 -1.96 -3.64
CA SER A 129 6.12 -1.30 -4.39
C SER A 129 6.65 -0.87 -5.76
N VAL A 130 5.81 -1.04 -6.78
CA VAL A 130 6.17 -0.75 -8.17
C VAL A 130 5.22 0.31 -8.70
N CYS A 131 5.77 1.32 -9.38
CA CYS A 131 5.00 2.31 -10.11
C CYS A 131 5.46 2.39 -11.56
N GLN A 132 4.56 2.15 -12.50
CA GLN A 132 4.84 2.28 -13.93
C GLN A 132 4.08 3.48 -14.50
N THR A 133 4.82 4.45 -15.03
CA THR A 133 4.29 5.56 -15.84
C THR A 133 4.50 5.25 -17.31
N THR A 134 3.43 5.26 -18.10
CA THR A 134 3.49 4.99 -19.54
C THR A 134 2.98 6.21 -20.31
N PHE A 135 3.79 6.72 -21.23
CA PHE A 135 3.37 7.73 -22.19
C PHE A 135 3.03 7.07 -23.51
N GLU A 136 1.89 7.46 -24.08
CA GLU A 136 1.48 7.10 -25.43
C GLU A 136 1.82 8.24 -26.39
N LEU A 137 2.55 7.93 -27.45
CA LEU A 137 2.94 8.87 -28.48
C LEU A 137 2.36 8.43 -29.82
N SER A 138 1.87 9.40 -30.58
CA SER A 138 1.45 9.23 -31.97
C SER A 138 1.88 10.47 -32.74
N ASP A 139 2.43 10.27 -33.93
CA ASP A 139 3.09 11.31 -34.75
C ASP A 139 4.24 12.03 -34.01
N GLY A 140 4.93 11.30 -33.13
CA GLY A 140 6.03 11.85 -32.33
C GLY A 140 5.61 12.76 -31.17
N LEU A 141 4.31 12.90 -30.91
CA LEU A 141 3.75 13.72 -29.85
C LEU A 141 3.03 12.87 -28.81
N VAL A 142 3.15 13.25 -27.55
CA VAL A 142 2.43 12.62 -26.43
C VAL A 142 0.93 12.87 -26.59
N ARG A 143 0.15 11.80 -26.73
CA ARG A 143 -1.32 11.84 -26.78
C ARG A 143 -1.94 11.67 -25.40
N GLY A 144 -1.28 10.92 -24.53
CA GLY A 144 -1.75 10.68 -23.18
C GLY A 144 -0.72 9.95 -22.34
N TRP A 145 -1.06 9.75 -21.08
CA TRP A 145 -0.24 9.02 -20.13
C TRP A 145 -1.13 8.20 -19.19
N THR A 146 -0.56 7.15 -18.61
CA THR A 146 -1.21 6.33 -17.58
C THR A 146 -0.21 5.92 -16.52
N MET A 147 -0.70 5.72 -15.29
CA MET A 147 0.07 5.19 -14.18
C MET A 147 -0.59 3.91 -13.67
N ARG A 148 0.22 2.90 -13.39
CA ARG A 148 -0.23 1.62 -12.86
C ARG A 148 0.78 1.08 -11.86
N GLY A 149 0.27 0.53 -10.76
CA GLY A 149 1.07 -0.12 -9.75
C GLY A 149 0.58 0.24 -8.36
N ASP A 150 1.18 -0.36 -7.36
CA ASP A 150 0.93 -0.14 -5.93
C ASP A 150 1.88 0.90 -5.32
N GLY A 151 2.93 1.30 -6.06
CA GLY A 151 3.81 2.42 -5.73
C GLY A 151 3.36 3.78 -6.30
N CYS A 152 2.21 3.81 -6.98
CA CYS A 152 1.50 5.00 -7.43
C CYS A 152 0.23 5.16 -6.55
#